data_AF-A0A0H1R232-F1
#
_entry.id   AF-A0A0H1R232-F1
#
_cell.length_a   1.000
_cell.length_b   1.000
_cell.length_c   1.000
_cell.angle_alpha   90.00
_cell.angle_beta   90.00
_cell.angle_gamma   90.00
#
_symmetry.space_group_name_H-M   'P 1'
#
loop_
_entity.id
_entity.type
_entity.pdbx_description
1 polymer ?
#
loop_
_entity_poly.entity_id
_entity_poly.type
_entity_poly.pdbx_seq_one_letter_code
_entity_poly.pdbx_strand_id
1 'polypeptide(L)' 'MINIKRQYIVTDNDRKIRVVLDIETFEKIEELLEDCGLALSMEEVEEEETLSQSEALSAR' A
#
# COMPACT_ATOMS: atom_id res chain seq x y z
N MET A 1 -5.02 -11.25 -15.48
CA MET A 1 -5.42 -11.61 -14.11
C MET A 1 -4.18 -12.13 -13.40
N ILE A 2 -3.68 -11.44 -12.36
CA ILE A 2 -2.52 -11.92 -11.61
C ILE A 2 -2.92 -13.21 -10.89
N ASN A 3 -2.15 -14.29 -11.08
CA ASN A 3 -2.42 -15.58 -10.46
C ASN A 3 -1.80 -15.63 -9.06
N ILE A 4 -2.50 -15.05 -8.08
CA ILE A 4 -2.10 -15.03 -6.67
C ILE A 4 -2.45 -16.38 -6.04
N LYS A 5 -1.43 -17.18 -5.70
CA LYS A 5 -1.62 -18.45 -4.99
C LYS A 5 -2.05 -18.16 -3.55
N ARG A 6 -3.33 -18.39 -3.26
CA ARG A 6 -3.94 -18.14 -1.94
C ARG A 6 -4.28 -19.44 -1.26
N GLN A 7 -3.84 -19.57 -0.02
CA GLN A 7 -4.33 -20.61 0.89
C GLN A 7 -5.18 -19.94 1.98
N TYR A 8 -6.09 -20.71 2.59
CA TYR A 8 -7.01 -20.18 3.60
C TYR A 8 -6.97 -21.02 4.86
N ILE A 9 -7.04 -20.34 6.01
CA ILE A 9 -7.38 -20.98 7.28
C ILE A 9 -8.88 -20.81 7.47
N VAL A 10 -9.58 -21.92 7.64
CA VAL A 10 -11.04 -21.99 7.81
C VAL A 10 -11.40 -22.41 9.23
N THR A 11 -12.56 -21.97 9.72
CA THR A 11 -13.14 -22.49 10.97
C THR A 11 -13.84 -23.82 10.74
N ASP A 12 -14.29 -24.45 11.83
CA ASP A 12 -15.09 -25.70 11.77
C ASP A 12 -16.39 -25.57 10.97
N ASN A 13 -16.91 -24.34 10.82
CA ASN A 13 -18.09 -24.05 10.00
C ASN A 13 -17.72 -23.61 8.56
N ASP A 14 -16.54 -23.99 8.07
CA ASP A 14 -15.98 -23.66 6.75
C ASP A 14 -15.86 -22.15 6.44
N ARG A 15 -15.85 -21.32 7.49
CA ARG A 15 -15.67 -19.87 7.32
C ARG A 15 -14.19 -19.54 7.20
N LYS A 16 -13.78 -18.94 6.08
CA LYS A 16 -12.41 -18.39 5.90
C LYS A 16 -12.17 -17.24 6.87
N ILE A 17 -11.12 -17.35 7.68
CA ILE A 17 -10.75 -16.34 8.68
C ILE A 17 -9.38 -15.71 8.44
N ARG A 18 -8.49 -16.39 7.71
CA ARG A 18 -7.17 -15.88 7.35
C ARG A 18 -6.80 -16.33 5.94
N VAL A 19 -6.04 -15.49 5.24
CA VAL A 19 -5.34 -15.85 4.00
C VAL A 19 -3.88 -16.07 4.32
N VAL A 20 -3.28 -17.08 3.70
CA VAL A 20 -1.85 -17.35 3.73
C VAL A 20 -1.32 -17.12 2.32
N LEU A 21 -0.32 -16.26 2.22
CA LEU A 21 0.39 -15.88 1.01
C LEU A 21 1.87 -16.24 1.20
N ASP A 22 2.57 -16.55 0.10
CA ASP A 22 4.03 -16.49 0.13
C ASP A 22 4.49 -15.04 0.32
N ILE A 23 5.66 -14.89 0.92
CA ILE A 23 6.17 -13.59 1.34
C ILE A 23 6.36 -12.64 0.15
N GLU A 24 6.86 -13.13 -0.99
CA GLU A 24 7.06 -12.33 -2.20
C GLU A 24 5.75 -11.77 -2.74
N THR A 25 4.67 -12.56 -2.67
CA THR A 25 3.34 -12.12 -3.09
C THR A 25 2.77 -11.08 -2.13
N PHE A 26 2.99 -11.23 -0.81
CA PHE A 26 2.59 -10.24 0.17
C PHE A 26 3.33 -8.90 -0.05
N GLU A 27 4.65 -8.94 -0.17
CA GLU A 27 5.48 -7.75 -0.37
C GLU A 27 5.09 -6.97 -1.63
N LYS A 28 4.81 -7.67 -2.74
CA LYS A 28 4.31 -7.02 -3.98
C LYS A 28 2.95 -6.36 -3.82
N ILE A 29 2.10 -6.88 -2.94
CA ILE A 29 0.80 -6.26 -2.65
C ILE A 29 1.03 -4.99 -1.83
N GLU A 30 1.89 -5.05 -0.81
CA GLU A 30 2.25 -3.88 0.01
C GLU A 30 2.88 -2.78 -0.85
N GLU A 31 3.87 -3.10 -1.67
CA GLU A 31 4.53 -2.14 -2.59
C GLU A 31 3.49 -1.43 -3.48
N LEU A 32 2.56 -2.19 -4.07
CA LEU A 32 1.51 -1.61 -4.90
C LEU A 32 0.57 -0.71 -4.10
N LEU A 33 0.22 -1.09 -2.88
CA LEU A 33 -0.65 -0.29 -2.01
C LEU A 33 0.05 0.99 -1.56
N GLU A 34 1.34 0.94 -1.24
CA GLU A 34 2.16 2.09 -0.90
C GLU A 34 2.29 3.06 -2.08
N ASP A 35 2.57 2.54 -3.28
CA ASP A 35 2.65 3.35 -4.51
C ASP A 35 1.33 4.06 -4.79
N CYS A 36 0.20 3.36 -4.67
CA CYS A 36 -1.13 3.97 -4.82
C CYS A 36 -1.40 5.02 -3.73
N GLY A 37 -1.06 4.73 -2.48
CA GLY A 37 -1.23 5.66 -1.37
C GLY A 37 -0.42 6.94 -1.58
N LEU A 38 0.84 6.80 -1.99
CA LEU A 38 1.71 7.92 -2.31
C LEU A 38 1.17 8.75 -3.47
N ALA A 39 0.74 8.10 -4.56
CA ALA A 39 0.19 8.80 -5.72
C ALA A 39 -1.03 9.64 -5.33
N LEU A 40 -1.94 9.09 -4.52
CA LEU A 40 -3.11 9.82 -4.01
C LEU A 40 -2.70 10.98 -3.10
N SER A 41 -1.75 10.78 -2.18
CA SER A 41 -1.25 11.85 -1.33
C SER A 41 -0.57 12.98 -2.11
N MET A 42 0.08 12.66 -3.24
CA MET A 42 0.67 13.66 -4.13
C MET A 42 -0.40 14.44 -4.89
N GLU A 43 -1.48 13.79 -5.34
CA GLU A 43 -2.62 14.44 -6.00
C GLU A 43 -3.34 15.41 -5.04
N GLU A 44 -3.52 15.04 -3.77
CA GLU A 44 -4.16 15.89 -2.76
C GLU A 44 -3.47 17.25 -2.55
N VAL A 45 -2.16 17.31 -2.77
CA VAL A 45 -1.33 18.51 -2.58
C VAL A 45 -0.82 19.11 -3.89
N GLU A 46 -1.33 18.66 -5.04
CA GLU A 46 -0.83 19.08 -6.36
C GLU A 46 -0.91 20.60 -6.58
N GLU A 47 -1.95 21.23 -6.05
CA GLU A 47 -2.21 22.67 -6.15
C GLU A 47 -1.60 23.48 -5.00
N GLU A 48 -0.93 22.84 -4.03
CA GLU A 48 -0.25 23.53 -2.94
C GLU A 48 1.05 24.20 -3.43
N GLU A 49 1.46 25.27 -2.71
CA GLU A 49 2.67 26.00 -3.08
C GLU A 49 3.92 25.12 -2.91
N THR A 50 4.69 24.99 -3.99
CA THR A 50 5.97 24.28 -3.93
C THR A 50 7.01 25.13 -3.20
N LEU A 51 7.51 24.62 -2.08
CA LEU A 51 8.58 25.28 -1.33
C LEU A 51 9.94 25.04 -2.00
N SER A 52 10.77 26.08 -2.03
CA SER A 52 12.19 25.93 -2.29
C SER A 52 12.88 25.15 -1.17
N GLN A 53 14.06 24.61 -1.45
CA GLN A 53 14.85 23.89 -0.44
C GLN A 53 15.10 24.74 0.82
N SER A 54 15.40 26.04 0.66
CA SER A 54 15.62 26.95 1.78
C SER A 54 14.36 27.17 2.62
N GLU A 55 13.20 27.31 1.98
CA GLU A 55 11.92 27.50 2.67
C GLU A 55 11.55 26.23 3.45
N ALA A 56 11.65 25.07 2.82
CA ALA A 56 11.38 23.78 3.45
C ALA A 56 12.31 23.49 4.65
N LEU A 57 13.59 23.88 4.57
CA LEU A 57 14.55 23.74 5.68
C LEU A 57 14.27 24.70 6.84
N SER A 58 13.69 25.86 6.56
CA SER A 58 13.36 26.88 7.58
C SER A 58 12.02 26.64 8.28
N ALA A 59 11.12 25.86 7.68
CA ALA A 59 9.80 25.51 8.23
C ALA A 59 9.83 24.35 9.24
N ARG A 60 11.03 23.87 9.60
CA ARG A 60 11.27 22.67 10.39
C ARG A 60 11.41 22.94 11.89
#